data_AF-A0A4Q2APR0-F1
#
_entry.id   AF-A0A4Q2APR0-F1
#
_cell.length_a   1.000
_cell.length_b   1.000
_cell.length_c   1.000
_cell.angle_alpha   90.00
_cell.angle_beta   90.00
_cell.angle_gamma   90.00
#
_symmetry.space_group_name_H-M   'P 1'
#
loop_
_entity.id
_entity.type
_entity.pdbx_description
1 polymer ?
#
loop_
_entity_poly.entity_id
_entity_poly.type
_entity_poly.pdbx_seq_one_letter_code
_entity_poly.pdbx_strand_id
1 'polypeptide(L)'
;MSQRCNWVKTEADAHYHDTEWGRPSHDDRHLFEMLILEGAQAGLSWSTILNKRAGYRDAFADFDVDAVARFTPKRIEKLLENPGIVRNRAKVESAVTNARAVQRIREEHGSLAAFLWSFVGDTPVQNAWQSYRDAPASTEQSDALSKALKAYGCKFVGSTICYALMQATGMVNDHEVDCPCHAPCAALGGKQPARRRKAG
;
A
#
# COMPACT_ATOMS: atom_id res chain seq x y z
N MET A 1 -25.61 10.22 13.28
CA MET A 1 -25.05 8.91 12.90
C MET A 1 -23.73 9.20 12.21
N SER A 2 -22.60 8.82 12.81
CA SER A 2 -21.28 8.94 12.18
C SER A 2 -21.26 7.98 10.99
N GLN A 3 -21.06 8.52 9.78
CA GLN A 3 -21.03 7.73 8.55
C GLN A 3 -19.57 7.39 8.22
N ARG A 4 -19.34 6.25 7.56
CA ARG A 4 -18.03 5.93 6.97
C ARG A 4 -17.64 7.00 5.95
N CYS A 5 -16.37 7.03 5.56
CA CYS A 5 -15.94 7.92 4.51
C CYS A 5 -16.79 7.75 3.24
N ASN A 6 -17.18 8.85 2.59
CA ASN A 6 -18.12 8.84 1.47
C ASN A 6 -17.65 8.09 0.20
N TRP A 7 -16.38 7.69 0.13
CA TRP A 7 -15.86 6.85 -0.96
C TRP A 7 -16.24 5.37 -0.81
N VAL A 8 -16.67 4.93 0.37
CA VAL A 8 -17.09 3.55 0.65
C VAL A 8 -18.42 3.28 -0.04
N LYS A 9 -18.44 2.34 -1.01
CA LYS A 9 -19.63 2.05 -1.83
C LYS A 9 -20.07 0.59 -1.83
N THR A 10 -19.19 -0.32 -1.41
CA THR A 10 -19.43 -1.76 -1.42
C THR A 10 -19.07 -2.39 -0.08
N GLU A 11 -19.54 -3.61 0.18
CA GLU A 11 -19.16 -4.37 1.38
C GLU A 11 -17.65 -4.62 1.47
N ALA A 12 -16.99 -4.87 0.32
CA ALA A 12 -15.54 -5.01 0.27
C ALA A 12 -14.83 -3.71 0.69
N ASP A 13 -15.32 -2.56 0.21
CA ASP A 13 -14.79 -1.25 0.63
C ASP A 13 -15.02 -1.02 2.12
N ALA A 14 -16.20 -1.36 2.64
CA ALA A 14 -16.56 -1.16 4.05
C ALA A 14 -15.67 -1.99 4.98
N HIS A 15 -15.44 -3.26 4.65
CA HIS A 15 -14.56 -4.12 5.43
C HIS A 15 -13.12 -3.58 5.43
N TYR A 16 -12.59 -3.24 4.24
CA TYR A 16 -11.26 -2.68 4.09
C TYR A 16 -11.10 -1.33 4.83
N HIS A 17 -12.08 -0.44 4.70
CA HIS A 17 -12.13 0.85 5.37
C HIS A 17 -12.07 0.71 6.89
N ASP A 18 -12.90 -0.17 7.45
CA ASP A 18 -13.05 -0.27 8.92
C ASP A 18 -11.86 -0.96 9.58
N THR A 19 -11.21 -1.89 8.87
CA THR A 19 -10.24 -2.82 9.46
C THR A 19 -8.79 -2.59 9.01
N GLU A 20 -8.57 -1.88 7.91
CA GLU A 20 -7.22 -1.74 7.31
C GLU A 20 -6.88 -0.29 6.94
N TRP A 21 -7.70 0.39 6.13
CA TRP A 21 -7.35 1.68 5.55
C TRP A 21 -7.10 2.78 6.60
N GLY A 22 -6.00 3.52 6.44
CA GLY A 22 -5.58 4.58 7.37
C GLY A 22 -4.95 4.09 8.66
N ARG A 23 -4.90 2.77 8.92
CA ARG A 23 -4.24 2.21 10.10
C ARG A 23 -2.73 2.07 9.87
N PRO A 24 -1.87 2.63 10.74
CA PRO A 24 -0.42 2.53 10.59
C PRO A 24 0.07 1.09 10.48
N SER A 25 0.83 0.78 9.43
CA SER A 25 1.48 -0.51 9.24
C SER A 25 2.97 -0.36 8.99
N HIS A 26 3.79 -1.06 9.79
CA HIS A 26 5.24 -1.18 9.61
C HIS A 26 5.66 -2.61 9.24
N ASP A 27 4.72 -3.44 8.77
CA ASP A 27 5.01 -4.79 8.32
C ASP A 27 5.45 -4.77 6.84
N ASP A 28 6.70 -5.13 6.56
CA ASP A 28 7.28 -5.08 5.21
C ASP A 28 6.47 -5.88 4.18
N ARG A 29 5.89 -7.02 4.58
CA ARG A 29 5.09 -7.85 3.67
C ARG A 29 3.79 -7.16 3.31
N HIS A 30 3.06 -6.64 4.30
CA HIS A 30 1.85 -5.86 4.06
C HIS A 30 2.13 -4.59 3.23
N LEU A 31 3.20 -3.86 3.54
CA LEU A 31 3.60 -2.68 2.77
C LEU A 31 3.94 -3.03 1.32
N PHE A 32 4.62 -4.14 1.09
CA PHE A 32 4.91 -4.62 -0.25
C PHE A 32 3.63 -5.08 -0.98
N GLU A 33 2.73 -5.81 -0.30
CA GLU A 33 1.41 -6.15 -0.84
C GLU A 33 0.70 -4.88 -1.33
N MET A 34 0.58 -3.87 -0.49
CA MET A 34 -0.11 -2.63 -0.83
C MET A 34 0.58 -1.87 -1.97
N LEU A 35 1.91 -1.81 -1.99
CA LEU A 35 2.67 -1.22 -3.09
C LEU A 35 2.31 -1.86 -4.45
N ILE A 36 2.17 -3.19 -4.48
CA ILE A 36 1.80 -3.92 -5.71
C ILE A 36 0.33 -3.70 -6.06
N LEU A 37 -0.57 -3.76 -5.08
CA LEU A 37 -2.01 -3.63 -5.32
C LEU A 37 -2.41 -2.24 -5.78
N GLU A 38 -1.82 -1.19 -5.21
CA GLU A 38 -2.03 0.21 -5.64
C GLU A 38 -1.53 0.42 -7.07
N GLY A 39 -0.38 -0.15 -7.44
CA GLY A 39 0.09 -0.15 -8.83
C GLY A 39 -0.85 -0.91 -9.77
N ALA A 40 -1.41 -2.04 -9.31
CA ALA A 40 -2.34 -2.84 -10.09
C ALA A 40 -3.70 -2.15 -10.30
N GLN A 41 -4.06 -1.20 -9.44
CA GLN A 41 -5.32 -0.44 -9.52
C GLN A 41 -5.35 0.56 -10.68
N ALA A 42 -4.22 0.97 -11.26
CA ALA A 42 -4.19 1.99 -12.33
C ALA A 42 -5.18 1.68 -13.48
N GLY A 43 -6.21 2.52 -13.65
CA GLY A 43 -7.28 2.34 -14.65
C GLY A 43 -8.42 1.40 -14.23
N LEU A 44 -8.54 1.04 -12.96
CA LEU A 44 -9.57 0.18 -12.38
C LEU A 44 -10.14 0.78 -11.08
N SER A 45 -11.27 0.27 -10.60
CA SER A 45 -11.74 0.60 -9.25
C SER A 45 -10.91 -0.14 -8.19
N TRP A 46 -10.75 0.47 -7.02
CA TRP A 46 -10.12 -0.20 -5.87
C TRP A 46 -10.90 -1.45 -5.43
N SER A 47 -12.25 -1.40 -5.46
CA SER A 47 -13.09 -2.56 -5.20
C SER A 47 -12.80 -3.75 -6.12
N THR A 48 -12.38 -3.52 -7.37
CA THR A 48 -11.93 -4.60 -8.28
C THR A 48 -10.67 -5.28 -7.75
N ILE A 49 -9.76 -4.51 -7.17
CA ILE A 49 -8.51 -5.02 -6.60
C ILE A 49 -8.77 -5.75 -5.28
N LEU A 50 -9.60 -5.19 -4.39
CA LEU A 50 -10.00 -5.85 -3.15
C LEU A 50 -10.63 -7.22 -3.40
N ASN A 51 -11.56 -7.32 -4.35
CA ASN A 51 -12.19 -8.59 -4.73
C ASN A 51 -11.20 -9.62 -5.34
N LYS A 52 -10.03 -9.17 -5.81
CA LYS A 52 -8.97 -10.02 -6.36
C LYS A 52 -7.82 -10.27 -5.38
N ARG A 53 -7.81 -9.61 -4.21
CA ARG A 53 -6.67 -9.61 -3.28
C ARG A 53 -6.26 -11.00 -2.83
N ALA A 54 -7.22 -11.89 -2.55
CA ALA A 54 -6.92 -13.30 -2.25
C ALA A 54 -6.20 -14.01 -3.40
N GLY A 55 -6.67 -13.82 -4.64
CA GLY A 55 -6.01 -14.36 -5.83
C GLY A 55 -4.61 -13.80 -6.06
N TYR A 56 -4.37 -12.53 -5.70
CA TYR A 56 -3.02 -11.95 -5.71
C TYR A 56 -2.11 -12.59 -4.67
N ARG A 57 -2.58 -12.79 -3.42
CA ARG A 57 -1.79 -13.46 -2.37
C ARG A 57 -1.33 -14.84 -2.84
N ASP A 58 -2.24 -15.64 -3.39
CA ASP A 58 -1.89 -16.97 -3.91
C ASP A 58 -0.88 -16.88 -5.09
N ALA A 59 -1.16 -16.00 -6.06
CA ALA A 59 -0.34 -15.83 -7.25
C ALA A 59 1.10 -15.38 -6.95
N PHE A 60 1.24 -14.45 -6.00
CA PHE A 60 2.48 -13.76 -5.65
C PHE A 60 3.11 -14.28 -4.36
N ALA A 61 2.86 -15.55 -4.01
CA ALA A 61 3.52 -16.23 -2.89
C ALA A 61 3.38 -15.46 -1.56
N ASP A 62 2.15 -15.04 -1.25
CA ASP A 62 1.79 -14.22 -0.09
C ASP A 62 2.64 -12.93 0.00
N PHE A 63 3.01 -12.38 -1.15
CA PHE A 63 3.86 -11.19 -1.27
C PHE A 63 5.20 -11.33 -0.53
N ASP A 64 5.75 -12.54 -0.47
CA ASP A 64 7.13 -12.73 -0.06
C ASP A 64 8.07 -12.07 -1.09
N VAL A 65 8.69 -10.95 -0.70
CA VAL A 65 9.54 -10.12 -1.59
C VAL A 65 10.60 -10.97 -2.28
N ASP A 66 11.29 -11.82 -1.53
CA ASP A 66 12.41 -12.60 -2.05
C ASP A 66 11.92 -13.69 -3.02
N ALA A 67 10.78 -14.32 -2.74
CA ALA A 67 10.15 -15.26 -3.66
C ALA A 67 9.68 -14.59 -4.96
N VAL A 68 8.98 -13.45 -4.86
CA VAL A 68 8.47 -12.71 -6.01
C VAL A 68 9.61 -12.20 -6.90
N ALA A 69 10.70 -11.71 -6.31
CA ALA A 69 11.88 -11.24 -7.06
C ALA A 69 12.50 -12.32 -7.98
N ARG A 70 12.33 -13.61 -7.62
CA ARG A 70 12.82 -14.77 -8.38
C ARG A 70 11.85 -15.28 -9.45
N PHE A 71 10.68 -14.67 -9.64
CA PHE A 71 9.75 -15.12 -10.66
C PHE A 71 10.38 -15.02 -12.05
N THR A 72 10.21 -16.10 -12.83
CA THR A 72 10.78 -16.24 -14.17
C THR A 72 9.78 -15.82 -15.25
N PRO A 73 10.22 -15.56 -16.50
CA PRO A 73 9.31 -15.30 -17.61
C PRO A 73 8.23 -16.37 -17.77
N LYS A 74 8.58 -17.66 -17.62
CA LYS A 74 7.62 -18.77 -17.66
C LYS A 74 6.56 -18.68 -16.56
N ARG A 75 6.91 -18.19 -15.36
CA ARG A 75 5.93 -17.98 -14.29
C ARG A 75 5.03 -16.78 -14.61
N ILE A 76 5.57 -15.71 -15.18
CA ILE A 76 4.79 -14.55 -15.63
C ILE A 76 3.72 -14.98 -16.66
N GLU A 77 4.08 -15.80 -17.66
CA GLU A 77 3.10 -16.33 -18.62
C GLU A 77 1.95 -17.07 -17.92
N LYS A 78 2.26 -17.95 -16.97
CA LYS A 78 1.24 -18.67 -16.19
C LYS A 78 0.35 -17.73 -15.38
N LEU A 79 0.92 -16.67 -14.80
CA LEU A 79 0.16 -15.68 -14.05
C LEU A 79 -0.81 -14.91 -14.96
N LEU A 80 -0.45 -14.67 -16.22
CA LEU A 80 -1.32 -13.99 -17.18
C LEU A 80 -2.56 -14.82 -17.58
N GLU A 81 -2.58 -16.11 -17.30
CA GLU A 81 -3.74 -16.98 -17.47
C GLU A 81 -4.65 -16.99 -16.23
N ASN A 82 -4.17 -16.53 -15.07
CA ASN A 82 -4.90 -16.61 -13.80
C ASN A 82 -6.04 -15.58 -13.72
N PRO A 83 -7.33 -16.00 -13.67
CA PRO A 83 -8.46 -15.07 -13.56
C PRO A 83 -8.55 -14.39 -12.19
N GLY A 84 -7.85 -14.91 -11.17
CA GLY A 84 -7.79 -14.35 -9.81
C GLY A 84 -7.06 -13.01 -9.73
N ILE A 85 -6.30 -12.61 -10.76
CA ILE A 85 -5.56 -11.34 -10.78
C ILE A 85 -5.97 -10.47 -11.98
N VAL A 86 -5.40 -9.26 -12.08
CA VAL A 86 -5.53 -8.44 -13.29
C VAL A 86 -4.51 -8.93 -14.31
N ARG A 87 -5.00 -9.55 -15.39
CA ARG A 87 -4.19 -10.16 -16.46
C ARG A 87 -3.61 -9.11 -17.41
N ASN A 88 -2.79 -8.21 -16.87
CA ASN A 88 -2.06 -7.21 -17.62
C ASN A 88 -0.56 -7.46 -17.48
N ARG A 89 0.11 -7.72 -18.60
CA ARG A 89 1.54 -8.07 -18.63
C ARG A 89 2.42 -7.08 -17.89
N ALA A 90 2.28 -5.79 -18.17
CA ALA A 90 3.10 -4.75 -17.55
C ALA A 90 2.93 -4.69 -16.03
N LYS A 91 1.70 -4.88 -15.52
CA LYS A 91 1.40 -4.91 -14.07
C LYS A 91 1.95 -6.17 -13.38
N VAL A 92 1.91 -7.32 -14.05
CA VAL A 92 2.48 -8.57 -13.50
C VAL A 92 4.01 -8.49 -13.47
N GLU A 93 4.63 -7.98 -14.54
CA GLU A 93 6.08 -7.78 -14.62
C GLU A 93 6.57 -6.72 -13.62
N SER A 94 5.77 -5.68 -13.36
CA SER A 94 6.12 -4.67 -12.36
C SER A 94 6.19 -5.23 -10.96
N ALA A 95 5.37 -6.21 -10.59
CA ALA A 95 5.46 -6.83 -9.26
C ALA A 95 6.84 -7.48 -9.02
N VAL A 96 7.39 -8.17 -10.02
CA VAL A 96 8.73 -8.77 -9.97
C VAL A 96 9.82 -7.69 -9.95
N THR A 97 9.67 -6.65 -10.76
CA THR A 97 10.61 -5.52 -10.81
C THR A 97 10.64 -4.78 -9.47
N ASN A 98 9.47 -4.53 -8.88
CA ASN A 98 9.31 -3.86 -7.60
C ASN A 98 9.86 -4.73 -6.47
N ALA A 99 9.66 -6.04 -6.47
CA ALA A 99 10.27 -6.94 -5.48
C ALA A 99 11.80 -6.82 -5.45
N ARG A 100 12.45 -6.79 -6.63
CA ARG A 100 13.90 -6.60 -6.74
C ARG A 100 14.36 -5.21 -6.28
N ALA A 101 13.55 -4.18 -6.52
CA ALA A 101 13.81 -2.84 -6.00
C ALA A 101 13.69 -2.79 -4.48
N VAL A 102 12.69 -3.47 -3.91
CA VAL A 102 12.52 -3.58 -2.46
C VAL A 102 13.68 -4.34 -1.80
N GLN A 103 14.27 -5.36 -2.45
CA GLN A 103 15.50 -5.98 -1.95
C GLN A 103 16.63 -4.96 -1.78
N ARG A 104 16.88 -4.09 -2.78
CA ARG A 104 17.88 -3.01 -2.68
C ARG A 104 17.53 -1.99 -1.60
N ILE A 105 16.25 -1.63 -1.47
CA ILE A 105 15.78 -0.74 -0.41
C ILE A 105 16.07 -1.35 0.97
N ARG A 106 15.80 -2.64 1.17
CA ARG A 106 16.08 -3.36 2.43
C ARG A 106 17.58 -3.40 2.73
N GLU A 107 18.43 -3.53 1.71
CA GLU A 107 19.90 -3.50 1.87
C GLU A 107 20.39 -2.12 2.36
N GLU A 108 19.84 -1.03 1.83
CA GLU A 108 20.29 0.33 2.16
C GLU A 108 19.62 0.94 3.40
N HIS A 109 18.33 0.67 3.61
CA HIS A 109 17.49 1.28 4.66
C HIS A 109 17.11 0.29 5.77
N GLY A 110 17.53 -0.97 5.66
CA GLY A 110 17.23 -2.05 6.60
C GLY A 110 15.86 -2.70 6.41
N SER A 111 14.84 -1.95 5.99
CA SER A 111 13.48 -2.47 5.73
C SER A 111 12.70 -1.59 4.75
N LEU A 112 11.65 -2.14 4.13
CA LEU A 112 10.73 -1.34 3.32
C LEU A 112 9.97 -0.33 4.20
N ALA A 113 9.57 -0.72 5.41
CA ALA A 113 8.91 0.14 6.38
C ALA A 113 9.78 1.36 6.72
N ALA A 114 11.03 1.16 7.11
CA ALA A 114 11.93 2.28 7.43
C ALA A 114 12.07 3.27 6.27
N PHE A 115 12.17 2.76 5.04
CA PHE A 115 12.22 3.60 3.85
C PHE A 115 10.93 4.39 3.64
N LEU A 116 9.76 3.74 3.59
CA LEU A 116 8.48 4.40 3.31
C LEU A 116 8.10 5.42 4.41
N TRP A 117 8.27 5.04 5.67
CA TRP A 117 7.92 5.89 6.81
C TRP A 117 8.85 7.08 7.00
N SER A 118 10.07 7.04 6.44
CA SER A 118 10.99 8.19 6.45
C SER A 118 10.40 9.43 5.77
N PHE A 119 9.49 9.27 4.81
CA PHE A 119 8.83 10.37 4.08
C PHE A 119 7.78 11.12 4.91
N VAL A 120 7.40 10.58 6.07
CA VAL A 120 6.50 11.22 7.05
C VAL A 120 7.14 11.36 8.43
N GLY A 121 8.47 11.18 8.53
CA GLY A 121 9.18 11.28 9.80
C GLY A 121 8.76 10.24 10.84
N ASP A 122 8.39 9.03 10.38
CA ASP A 122 7.93 7.91 11.22
C ASP A 122 6.68 8.21 12.07
N THR A 123 5.94 9.26 11.74
CA THR A 123 4.71 9.67 12.43
C THR A 123 3.61 9.91 11.41
N PRO A 124 2.42 9.30 11.55
CA PRO A 124 1.33 9.52 10.60
C PRO A 124 0.93 11.00 10.50
N VAL A 125 0.81 11.51 9.28
CA VAL A 125 0.24 12.84 9.02
C VAL A 125 -1.26 12.78 9.32
N GLN A 126 -1.74 13.65 10.22
CA GLN A 126 -3.15 13.73 10.59
C GLN A 126 -3.83 14.86 9.83
N ASN A 127 -4.70 14.52 8.88
CA ASN A 127 -5.53 15.50 8.19
C ASN A 127 -6.93 15.57 8.82
N ALA A 128 -7.67 16.60 8.42
CA ALA A 128 -9.01 16.92 8.94
C ALA A 128 -9.98 17.26 7.81
N TRP A 129 -10.06 16.40 6.80
CA TRP A 129 -10.96 16.60 5.66
C TRP A 129 -12.42 16.44 6.08
N GLN A 130 -13.26 17.41 5.69
CA GLN A 130 -14.71 17.27 5.83
C GLN A 130 -15.27 16.31 4.78
N SER A 131 -14.72 16.39 3.56
CA SER A 131 -15.03 15.51 2.45
C SER A 131 -13.76 14.88 1.90
N TYR A 132 -13.80 13.58 1.59
CA TYR A 132 -12.68 12.88 0.96
C TYR A 132 -12.31 13.47 -0.41
N ARG A 133 -13.20 14.28 -1.01
CA ARG A 133 -12.95 14.99 -2.28
C ARG A 133 -12.06 16.21 -2.11
N ASP A 134 -11.89 16.69 -0.88
CA ASP A 134 -11.01 17.81 -0.55
C ASP A 134 -9.56 17.35 -0.40
N ALA A 135 -9.34 16.04 -0.16
CA ALA A 135 -8.01 15.45 -0.15
C ALA A 135 -7.38 15.54 -1.55
N PRO A 136 -6.11 15.95 -1.67
CA PRO A 136 -5.46 16.11 -2.95
C PRO A 136 -5.20 14.73 -3.60
N ALA A 137 -5.07 14.71 -4.93
CA ALA A 137 -4.67 13.49 -5.64
C ALA A 137 -3.18 13.15 -5.46
N SER A 138 -2.37 14.08 -4.97
CA SER A 138 -0.94 13.93 -4.67
C SER A 138 -0.47 15.04 -3.73
N THR A 139 0.65 14.80 -3.04
CA THR A 139 1.31 15.74 -2.13
C THR A 139 2.80 15.83 -2.44
N GLU A 140 3.50 16.80 -1.86
CA GLU A 140 4.97 16.90 -1.97
C GLU A 140 5.66 15.62 -1.45
N GLN A 141 5.12 15.02 -0.38
CA GLN A 141 5.60 13.76 0.17
C GLN A 141 5.41 12.61 -0.82
N SER A 142 4.23 12.51 -1.46
CA SER A 142 3.99 11.46 -2.45
C SER A 142 4.81 11.64 -3.72
N ASP A 143 5.09 12.89 -4.12
CA ASP A 143 6.00 13.22 -5.24
C ASP A 143 7.42 12.74 -4.95
N ALA A 144 7.93 13.07 -3.76
CA ALA A 144 9.25 12.65 -3.28
C ALA A 144 9.34 11.12 -3.19
N LEU A 145 8.33 10.46 -2.62
CA LEU A 145 8.26 9.00 -2.53
C LEU A 145 8.24 8.35 -3.92
N SER A 146 7.42 8.86 -4.85
CA SER A 146 7.37 8.37 -6.24
C SER A 146 8.74 8.50 -6.92
N LYS A 147 9.41 9.65 -6.74
CA LYS A 147 10.75 9.88 -7.31
C LYS A 147 11.78 8.89 -6.74
N ALA A 148 11.76 8.67 -5.44
CA ALA A 148 12.69 7.76 -4.77
C ALA A 148 12.45 6.29 -5.18
N LEU A 149 11.19 5.81 -5.17
CA LEU A 149 10.85 4.47 -5.63
C LEU A 149 11.26 4.24 -7.10
N LYS A 150 11.06 5.25 -7.97
CA LYS A 150 11.53 5.19 -9.37
C LYS A 150 13.05 5.12 -9.48
N ALA A 151 13.78 5.80 -8.60
CA ALA A 151 15.25 5.73 -8.57
C ALA A 151 15.75 4.32 -8.20
N TYR A 152 15.03 3.61 -7.31
CA TYR A 152 15.27 2.18 -7.07
C TYR A 152 14.76 1.26 -8.19
N GLY A 153 14.13 1.80 -9.24
CA GLY A 153 13.66 1.05 -10.40
C GLY A 153 12.22 0.52 -10.30
N CYS A 154 11.46 0.89 -9.27
CA CYS A 154 10.05 0.53 -9.17
C CYS A 154 9.24 1.07 -10.36
N LYS A 155 8.18 0.35 -10.72
CA LYS A 155 7.22 0.65 -11.78
C LYS A 155 5.81 0.73 -11.19
N PHE A 156 4.91 1.45 -11.89
CA PHE A 156 3.55 1.74 -11.40
C PHE A 156 3.55 2.42 -10.02
N VAL A 157 4.47 3.36 -9.83
CA VAL A 157 4.64 4.16 -8.61
C VAL A 157 4.56 5.65 -8.95
N GLY A 158 3.49 6.05 -9.64
CA GLY A 158 3.19 7.47 -9.86
C GLY A 158 2.84 8.18 -8.54
N SER A 159 2.91 9.51 -8.50
CA SER A 159 2.65 10.26 -7.27
C SER A 159 1.27 9.99 -6.69
N THR A 160 0.22 9.94 -7.52
CA THR A 160 -1.13 9.56 -7.08
C THR A 160 -1.20 8.16 -6.49
N ILE A 161 -0.48 7.20 -7.08
CA ILE A 161 -0.40 5.83 -6.55
C ILE A 161 0.33 5.83 -5.20
N CYS A 162 1.39 6.63 -5.07
CA CYS A 162 2.13 6.75 -3.82
C CYS A 162 1.29 7.41 -2.73
N TYR A 163 0.47 8.42 -3.07
CA TYR A 163 -0.42 9.03 -2.09
C TYR A 163 -1.51 8.05 -1.64
N ALA A 164 -2.10 7.29 -2.57
CA ALA A 164 -3.04 6.21 -2.24
C ALA A 164 -2.39 5.16 -1.32
N LEU A 165 -1.14 4.75 -1.61
CA LEU A 165 -0.36 3.86 -0.73
C LEU A 165 -0.17 4.46 0.68
N MET A 166 0.16 5.76 0.77
CA MET A 166 0.33 6.45 2.04
C MET A 166 -0.96 6.47 2.87
N GLN A 167 -2.10 6.73 2.24
CA GLN A 167 -3.42 6.66 2.88
C GLN A 167 -3.74 5.22 3.32
N ALA A 168 -3.55 4.26 2.42
CA ALA A 168 -3.87 2.86 2.61
C ALA A 168 -3.10 2.21 3.77
N THR A 169 -1.85 2.62 3.98
CA THR A 169 -0.94 2.05 4.99
C THR A 169 -0.79 2.90 6.25
N GLY A 170 -1.60 3.97 6.36
CA GLY A 170 -1.67 4.82 7.54
C GLY A 170 -0.49 5.76 7.74
N MET A 171 0.35 5.98 6.72
CA MET A 171 1.32 7.09 6.73
C MET A 171 0.60 8.45 6.74
N VAL A 172 -0.61 8.50 6.17
CA VAL A 172 -1.52 9.64 6.21
C VAL A 172 -2.88 9.14 6.69
N ASN A 173 -3.45 9.80 7.69
CA ASN A 173 -4.83 9.59 8.10
C ASN A 173 -5.73 10.60 7.38
N ASP A 174 -6.38 10.12 6.33
CA ASP A 174 -7.31 10.89 5.48
C ASP A 174 -8.78 10.46 5.68
N HIS A 175 -9.09 9.76 6.77
CA HIS A 175 -10.49 9.56 7.16
C HIS A 175 -11.19 10.93 7.26
N GLU A 176 -12.43 11.03 6.77
CA GLU A 176 -13.24 12.24 6.99
C GLU A 176 -13.41 12.48 8.49
N VAL A 177 -13.46 13.73 8.95
CA VAL A 177 -13.47 14.03 10.40
C VAL A 177 -14.66 13.42 11.16
N ASP A 178 -15.78 13.22 10.47
CA ASP A 178 -16.99 12.61 11.04
C ASP A 178 -16.98 11.07 10.93
N CYS A 179 -15.95 10.47 10.33
CA CYS A 179 -15.79 9.04 10.18
C CYS A 179 -15.47 8.37 11.53
N PRO A 180 -16.11 7.23 11.87
CA PRO A 180 -15.84 6.54 13.14
C PRO A 180 -14.41 5.99 13.23
N CYS A 181 -13.69 5.90 12.11
CA CYS A 181 -12.30 5.44 12.05
C CYS A 181 -11.28 6.59 12.17
N HIS A 182 -11.69 7.86 12.09
CA HIS A 182 -10.75 9.01 12.15
C HIS A 182 -9.97 9.05 13.46
N ALA A 183 -10.68 9.16 14.59
CA ALA A 183 -10.05 9.22 15.91
C ALA A 183 -9.30 7.92 16.29
N PRO A 184 -9.84 6.70 16.02
CA PRO A 184 -9.08 5.46 16.24
C PRO A 184 -7.77 5.40 15.45
N CYS A 185 -7.75 5.78 14.17
CA CYS A 185 -6.52 5.78 13.37
C CYS A 185 -5.52 6.83 13.88
N ALA A 186 -5.99 8.01 14.26
CA ALA A 186 -5.15 9.04 14.88
C ALA A 186 -4.48 8.54 16.17
N ALA A 187 -5.21 7.83 17.02
CA ALA A 187 -4.69 7.27 18.27
C ALA A 187 -3.61 6.21 18.05
N LEU A 188 -3.70 5.41 16.97
CA LEU A 188 -2.68 4.41 16.63
C LEU A 188 -1.34 5.03 16.22
N GLY A 189 -1.36 6.21 15.61
CA GLY A 189 -0.14 6.96 15.27
C GLY A 189 0.57 7.57 16.48
N GLY A 190 -0.12 7.67 17.63
CA GLY A 190 0.35 8.40 18.80
C GLY A 190 1.37 7.72 19.70
N LYS A 191 1.68 6.42 19.50
CA LYS A 191 2.75 5.63 20.18
C LYS A 191 2.61 4.13 19.86
N GLN A 192 3.67 3.50 19.34
CA GLN A 192 4.04 2.14 19.78
C GLN A 192 5.52 2.12 20.17
N PRO A 193 5.89 1.71 21.40
CA PRO A 193 7.28 1.44 21.72
C PRO A 193 7.74 0.23 20.91
N ALA A 194 8.90 0.36 20.25
CA ALA A 194 9.55 -0.72 19.53
C ALA A 194 9.56 -2.00 20.40
N ARG A 195 8.82 -3.03 19.97
CA ARG A 195 8.93 -4.36 20.57
C ARG A 195 10.34 -4.88 20.26
N ARG A 196 11.27 -4.70 21.19
CA ARG A 196 12.55 -5.42 21.20
C ARG A 196 12.25 -6.92 21.16
N ARG A 197 12.59 -7.60 20.07
CA ARG A 197 12.66 -9.06 20.03
C ARG A 197 13.64 -9.48 21.13
N LYS A 198 13.17 -10.18 22.16
CA LYS A 198 14.05 -10.89 23.09
C LYS A 198 14.77 -11.97 22.27
N ALA A 199 16.08 -11.86 22.16
CA ALA A 199 16.93 -12.99 21.82
C ALA A 199 16.84 -13.98 22.99
N GLY A 200 16.44 -15.20 22.69
CA GLY A 200 16.44 -16.37 23.56
C GLY A 200 16.89 -17.55 22.72
#